data_AF-A0A8H7UPC4-F1
#
_entry.id   AF-A0A8H7UPC4-F1
#
_cell.length_a   1.000
_cell.length_b   1.000
_cell.length_c   1.000
_cell.angle_alpha   90.00
_cell.angle_beta   90.00
_cell.angle_gamma   90.00
#
_symmetry.space_group_name_H-M   'P 1'
#
loop_
_entity.id
_entity.type
_entity.pdbx_description
1 polymer ?
#
loop_
_entity_poly.entity_id
_entity_poly.type
_entity_poly.pdbx_seq_one_letter_code
_entity_poly.pdbx_strand_id
1 'polypeptide(L)'
;MSHMHSALHIFDFLQQIQSSISEADFDILLAELSSSDFIPDKQAPSQFTVSIAHEIPHPLIAELKDISTTAMAKPTFHSMLKRIADGYNLLEKVASVLKEDYLIADFIEAMRIGDPYATPQEVTASVNAFVESLEPPALQDEVNSILDSKRCENSMALNYPQLVEAHNIIHDEVVYQRFVELLEDCAMEGSLWPQIIARIYELIQSQRPQVWEQLGLLLDRVSRTDDKPTNSNREEFVKRNFFDSGGRQELDADIDRARMEHTLGL
;
A
#
# COMPACT_ATOMS: atom_id res chain seq x y z
N MET A 1 12.76 27.42 13.92
CA MET A 1 11.44 27.73 13.33
C MET A 1 10.69 26.41 13.28
N SER A 2 9.57 26.25 13.98
CA SER A 2 8.85 24.97 13.99
C SER A 2 8.30 24.71 12.59
N HIS A 3 8.72 23.61 11.97
CA HIS A 3 8.13 23.15 10.73
C HIS A 3 6.77 22.52 11.08
N MET A 4 5.73 23.34 11.30
CA MET A 4 4.35 22.89 11.54
C MET A 4 3.75 22.04 10.40
N HIS A 5 4.54 21.71 9.38
CA HIS A 5 4.10 20.98 8.20
C HIS A 5 5.21 20.03 7.70
N SER A 6 6.02 19.47 8.61
CA SER A 6 6.98 18.41 8.28
C SER A 6 6.32 17.03 8.30
N ALA A 7 6.95 16.06 7.66
CA ALA A 7 6.51 14.66 7.70
C ALA A 7 6.46 14.11 9.15
N LEU A 8 7.45 14.48 9.97
CA LEU A 8 7.48 14.15 11.40
C LEU A 8 6.28 14.73 12.15
N HIS A 9 5.94 15.99 11.91
CA HIS A 9 4.78 16.62 12.56
C HIS A 9 3.46 15.91 12.22
N ILE A 10 3.28 15.49 10.97
CA ILE A 10 2.10 14.70 10.56
C ILE A 10 2.07 13.36 11.30
N PHE A 11 3.22 12.68 11.41
CA PHE A 11 3.32 11.41 12.12
C PHE A 11 3.00 11.56 13.62
N ASP A 12 3.61 12.53 14.30
CA ASP A 12 3.38 12.82 15.72
C ASP A 12 1.90 13.15 15.99
N PHE A 13 1.27 13.89 15.08
CA PHE A 13 -0.15 14.19 15.15
C PHE A 13 -1.01 12.93 15.04
N LEU A 14 -0.71 12.03 14.10
CA LEU A 14 -1.43 10.77 13.96
C LEU A 14 -1.24 9.87 15.19
N GLN A 15 -0.06 9.83 15.80
CA GLN A 15 0.16 9.12 17.06
C GLN A 15 -0.71 9.67 18.21
N GLN A 16 -0.81 11.00 18.31
CA GLN A 16 -1.69 11.62 19.31
C GLN A 16 -3.16 11.25 19.08
N ILE A 17 -3.61 11.23 17.84
CA ILE A 17 -4.97 10.79 17.51
C ILE A 17 -5.16 9.30 17.86
N GLN A 18 -4.25 8.42 17.43
CA GLN A 18 -4.34 6.99 17.71
C GLN A 18 -4.49 6.71 19.21
N SER A 19 -3.78 7.45 20.05
CA SER A 19 -3.89 7.33 21.51
C SER A 19 -5.22 7.87 22.11
N SER A 20 -5.97 8.66 21.33
CA SER A 20 -7.15 9.39 21.77
C SER A 20 -8.48 8.79 21.29
N ILE A 21 -8.47 7.93 20.27
CA ILE A 21 -9.67 7.31 19.69
C ILE A 21 -9.54 5.78 19.66
N SER A 22 -10.62 5.09 19.27
CA SER A 22 -10.57 3.64 19.13
C SER A 22 -9.75 3.22 17.90
N GLU A 23 -9.14 2.04 17.94
CA GLU A 23 -8.37 1.47 16.81
C GLU A 23 -9.21 1.44 15.51
N ALA A 24 -10.47 1.00 15.59
CA ALA A 24 -11.37 0.96 14.45
C ALA A 24 -11.68 2.35 13.86
N ASP A 25 -11.82 3.37 14.72
CA ASP A 25 -12.01 4.75 14.26
C ASP A 25 -10.73 5.33 13.64
N PHE A 26 -9.57 4.95 14.17
CA PHE A 26 -8.28 5.36 13.64
C PHE A 26 -8.00 4.75 12.27
N ASP A 27 -8.35 3.48 12.07
CA ASP A 27 -8.29 2.82 10.76
C ASP A 27 -9.18 3.52 9.71
N ILE A 28 -10.38 3.96 10.12
CA ILE A 28 -11.27 4.75 9.25
C ILE A 28 -10.61 6.08 8.89
N LEU A 29 -10.03 6.78 9.87
CA LEU A 29 -9.34 8.03 9.62
C LEU A 29 -8.14 7.85 8.67
N LEU A 30 -7.31 6.83 8.87
CA LEU A 30 -6.19 6.53 7.99
C LEU A 30 -6.68 6.26 6.56
N ALA A 31 -7.72 5.43 6.41
CA ALA A 31 -8.31 5.13 5.10
C ALA A 31 -8.86 6.39 4.40
N GLU A 32 -9.47 7.31 5.13
CA GLU A 32 -9.94 8.59 4.59
C GLU A 32 -8.79 9.52 4.17
N LEU A 33 -7.74 9.63 4.99
CA LEU A 33 -6.55 10.44 4.68
C LEU A 33 -5.75 9.88 3.48
N SER A 34 -5.77 8.57 3.32
CA SER A 34 -5.17 7.84 2.21
C SER A 34 -5.98 7.90 0.91
N SER A 35 -7.28 8.18 1.00
CA SER A 35 -8.18 8.22 -0.16
C SER A 35 -7.85 9.35 -1.12
N SER A 36 -7.94 9.07 -2.42
CA SER A 36 -7.85 10.08 -3.49
C SER A 36 -9.02 11.07 -3.46
N ASP A 37 -10.11 10.71 -2.78
CA ASP A 37 -11.29 11.55 -2.57
C ASP A 37 -11.19 12.40 -1.30
N PHE A 38 -10.00 12.52 -0.71
CA PHE A 38 -9.72 13.50 0.34
C PHE A 38 -9.81 14.92 -0.23
N ILE A 39 -11.04 15.34 -0.47
CA ILE A 39 -11.44 16.68 -0.84
C ILE A 39 -12.48 17.05 0.22
N PRO A 40 -12.10 17.79 1.27
CA PRO A 40 -13.08 18.43 2.13
C PRO A 40 -13.95 19.29 1.21
N ASP A 41 -15.26 19.04 1.21
CA ASP A 41 -16.20 19.66 0.30
C ASP A 41 -15.91 21.17 0.19
N LYS A 42 -15.63 21.65 -1.03
CA LYS A 42 -15.25 23.04 -1.30
C LYS A 42 -16.33 24.03 -0.83
N GLN A 43 -17.53 23.54 -0.54
CA GLN A 43 -18.65 24.34 -0.06
C GLN A 43 -18.78 24.38 1.47
N ALA A 44 -18.06 23.53 2.22
CA ALA A 44 -18.18 23.46 3.68
C ALA A 44 -16.89 22.93 4.35
N PRO A 45 -15.86 23.77 4.56
CA PRO A 45 -14.66 23.40 5.35
C PRO A 45 -14.98 23.04 6.82
N SER A 46 -16.24 23.17 7.26
CA SER A 46 -16.74 22.78 8.57
C SER A 46 -17.28 21.34 8.65
N GLN A 47 -17.32 20.59 7.54
CA GLN A 47 -17.88 19.23 7.50
C GLN A 47 -16.82 18.16 7.20
N PHE A 48 -15.66 18.25 7.88
CA PHE A 48 -14.82 17.06 8.04
C PHE A 48 -15.55 16.13 9.02
N THR A 49 -16.55 15.41 8.52
CA THR A 49 -17.28 14.37 9.25
C THR A 49 -16.61 13.04 8.96
N VAL A 50 -15.42 12.83 9.51
CA VAL A 50 -14.98 11.45 9.74
C VAL A 50 -16.09 10.85 10.59
N SER A 51 -16.69 9.76 10.13
CA SER A 51 -17.78 9.09 10.85
C SER A 51 -17.21 8.30 12.03
N ILE A 52 -16.54 9.01 12.93
CA ILE A 52 -15.90 8.48 14.14
C ILE A 52 -16.97 8.39 15.22
N ALA A 53 -17.06 7.23 15.87
CA ALA A 53 -18.01 7.03 16.96
C ALA A 53 -17.60 7.78 18.25
N HIS A 54 -16.30 8.02 18.44
CA HIS A 54 -15.71 8.69 19.60
C HIS A 54 -15.39 10.18 19.35
N GLU A 55 -15.59 11.03 20.36
CA GLU A 55 -15.21 12.45 20.26
C GLU A 55 -13.69 12.62 20.27
N ILE A 56 -13.12 13.10 19.17
CA ILE A 56 -11.72 13.55 19.12
C ILE A 56 -11.55 14.71 20.11
N PRO A 57 -10.48 14.74 20.94
CA PRO A 57 -10.18 15.89 21.78
C PRO A 57 -10.15 17.22 21.01
N HIS A 58 -10.80 18.24 21.56
CA HIS A 58 -10.88 19.58 20.95
C HIS A 58 -9.57 20.16 20.38
N PRO A 59 -8.38 20.05 21.03
CA PRO A 59 -7.15 20.57 20.45
C PRO A 59 -6.74 19.84 19.16
N LEU A 60 -6.95 18.52 19.09
CA LEU A 60 -6.62 17.71 17.92
C LEU A 60 -7.57 17.96 16.75
N ILE A 61 -8.83 18.33 17.02
CA ILE A 61 -9.76 18.75 15.96
C ILE A 61 -9.27 20.03 15.26
N ALA A 62 -8.73 20.99 16.02
CA ALA A 62 -8.22 22.23 15.45
C ALA A 62 -7.00 21.98 14.55
N GLU A 63 -6.11 21.10 15.00
CA GLU A 63 -4.92 20.69 14.23
C GLU A 63 -5.28 19.85 13.00
N LEU A 64 -6.23 18.91 13.12
CA LEU A 64 -6.79 18.17 11.98
C LEU A 64 -7.34 19.12 10.91
N LYS A 65 -8.08 20.16 11.32
CA LYS A 65 -8.60 21.18 10.40
C LYS A 65 -7.48 21.97 9.73
N ASP A 66 -6.41 22.30 10.45
CA ASP A 66 -5.26 23.01 9.89
C ASP A 66 -4.49 22.15 8.88
N ILE A 67 -4.24 20.87 9.21
CA ILE A 67 -3.62 19.88 8.32
C ILE A 67 -4.47 19.70 7.05
N SER A 68 -5.78 19.51 7.20
CA SER A 68 -6.72 19.38 6.06
C SER A 68 -6.73 20.63 5.19
N THR A 69 -6.79 21.82 5.79
CA THR A 69 -6.77 23.10 5.07
C THR A 69 -5.46 23.28 4.30
N THR A 70 -4.34 22.91 4.93
CA THR A 70 -3.00 23.00 4.31
C THR A 70 -2.87 22.01 3.15
N ALA A 71 -3.38 20.78 3.29
CA ALA A 71 -3.41 19.77 2.23
C ALA A 71 -4.22 20.25 1.02
N MET A 72 -5.38 20.89 1.24
CA MET A 72 -6.16 21.48 0.15
C MET A 72 -5.42 22.60 -0.60
N ALA A 73 -4.64 23.41 0.13
CA ALA A 73 -3.92 24.54 -0.45
C ALA A 73 -2.61 24.13 -1.15
N LYS A 74 -1.97 23.04 -0.72
CA LYS A 74 -0.63 22.63 -1.15
C LYS A 74 -0.62 21.15 -1.58
N PRO A 75 -0.60 20.87 -2.90
CA PRO A 75 -0.58 19.49 -3.42
C PRO A 75 0.58 18.64 -2.87
N THR A 76 1.76 19.24 -2.69
CA THR A 76 2.94 18.55 -2.13
C THR A 76 2.74 18.13 -0.68
N PHE A 77 2.05 18.95 0.12
CA PHE A 77 1.70 18.60 1.50
C PHE A 77 0.62 17.52 1.54
N HIS A 78 -0.37 17.59 0.65
CA HIS A 78 -1.36 16.52 0.51
C HIS A 78 -0.73 15.17 0.16
N SER A 79 0.21 15.13 -0.80
CA SER A 79 0.96 13.90 -1.11
C SER A 79 1.78 13.39 0.07
N MET A 80 2.39 14.29 0.86
CA MET A 80 3.11 13.92 2.08
C MET A 80 2.18 13.32 3.14
N LEU A 81 1.05 13.98 3.41
CA LEU A 81 0.02 13.49 4.34
C LEU A 81 -0.48 12.10 3.96
N LYS A 82 -0.82 11.91 2.68
CA LYS A 82 -1.23 10.61 2.15
C LYS A 82 -0.16 9.53 2.35
N ARG A 83 1.10 9.81 2.01
CA ARG A 83 2.22 8.87 2.18
C ARG A 83 2.45 8.52 3.66
N ILE A 84 2.29 9.48 4.58
CA ILE A 84 2.39 9.21 6.02
C ILE A 84 1.22 8.34 6.49
N ALA A 85 0.00 8.62 6.04
CA ALA A 85 -1.18 7.81 6.39
C ALA A 85 -1.06 6.37 5.84
N ASP A 86 -0.69 6.21 4.56
CA ASP A 86 -0.44 4.91 3.92
C ASP A 86 0.67 4.12 4.62
N GLY A 87 1.70 4.83 5.10
CA GLY A 87 2.87 4.26 5.77
C GLY A 87 2.73 4.13 7.29
N TYR A 88 1.61 4.52 7.89
CA TYR A 88 1.51 4.73 9.34
C TYR A 88 1.91 3.50 10.15
N ASN A 89 1.34 2.33 9.82
CA ASN A 89 1.61 1.08 10.53
C ASN A 89 3.09 0.66 10.46
N LEU A 90 3.78 0.99 9.37
CA LEU A 90 5.23 0.74 9.27
C LEU A 90 5.99 1.71 10.17
N LEU A 91 5.66 3.00 10.09
CA LEU A 91 6.29 4.05 10.89
C LEU A 91 6.12 3.79 12.39
N GLU A 92 4.93 3.37 12.82
CA GLU A 92 4.63 3.01 14.21
C GLU A 92 5.48 1.82 14.69
N LYS A 93 5.54 0.74 13.91
CA LYS A 93 6.37 -0.44 14.24
C LYS A 93 7.84 -0.04 14.39
N VAL A 94 8.37 0.74 13.45
CA VAL A 94 9.76 1.21 13.52
C VAL A 94 9.97 2.15 14.71
N ALA A 95 9.04 3.07 14.99
CA ALA A 95 9.09 3.95 16.15
C ALA A 95 9.14 3.17 17.47
N SER A 96 8.38 2.07 17.58
CA SER A 96 8.37 1.22 18.78
C SER A 96 9.73 0.56 19.06
N VAL A 97 10.53 0.33 18.02
CA VAL A 97 11.88 -0.25 18.11
C VAL A 97 12.92 0.83 18.40
N LEU A 98 12.88 1.94 17.66
CA LEU A 98 13.87 3.02 17.75
C LEU A 98 13.82 3.74 19.11
N LYS A 99 12.63 3.90 19.71
CA LYS A 99 12.36 4.50 21.03
C LYS A 99 12.78 5.96 21.24
N GLU A 100 13.76 6.45 20.50
CA GLU A 100 14.30 7.80 20.56
C GLU A 100 13.73 8.66 19.43
N ASP A 101 13.13 9.81 19.78
CA ASP A 101 12.42 10.69 18.83
C ASP A 101 13.30 11.16 17.67
N TYR A 102 14.60 11.38 17.92
CA TYR A 102 15.53 11.82 16.89
C TYR A 102 15.79 10.72 15.84
N LEU A 103 15.83 9.45 16.24
CA LEU A 103 16.00 8.33 15.30
C LEU A 103 14.76 8.17 14.41
N ILE A 104 13.58 8.43 14.96
CA ILE A 104 12.33 8.41 14.18
C ILE A 104 12.32 9.55 13.15
N ALA A 105 12.76 10.74 13.56
CA ALA A 105 12.91 11.88 12.66
C ALA A 105 13.86 11.55 11.50
N ASP A 106 15.04 10.99 11.81
CA ASP A 106 16.04 10.58 10.82
C ASP A 106 15.51 9.47 9.90
N PHE A 107 14.73 8.52 10.43
CA PHE A 107 14.08 7.47 9.64
C PHE A 107 13.03 8.04 8.66
N ILE A 108 12.17 8.95 9.13
CA ILE A 108 11.16 9.61 8.28
C ILE A 108 11.84 10.44 7.19
N GLU A 109 12.97 11.08 7.49
CA GLU A 109 13.78 11.79 6.51
C GLU A 109 14.40 10.82 5.49
N ALA A 110 14.93 9.69 5.95
CA ALA A 110 15.49 8.65 5.08
C ALA A 110 14.44 8.02 4.14
N MET A 111 13.18 7.95 4.56
CA MET A 111 12.05 7.53 3.73
C MET A 111 11.71 8.55 2.62
N ARG A 112 12.30 9.76 2.67
CA ARG A 112 12.11 10.88 1.70
C ARG A 112 10.63 11.17 1.41
N ILE A 113 9.77 11.06 2.43
CA ILE A 113 8.31 11.15 2.28
C ILE A 113 7.88 12.50 1.69
N GLY A 114 8.61 13.57 2.04
CA GLY A 114 8.39 14.92 1.54
C GLY A 114 8.93 15.21 0.13
N ASP A 115 9.70 14.31 -0.48
CA ASP A 115 10.24 14.50 -1.81
C ASP A 115 9.35 13.82 -2.87
N PRO A 116 8.61 14.57 -3.69
CA PRO A 116 7.74 14.00 -4.71
C PRO A 116 8.50 13.34 -5.86
N TYR A 117 9.80 13.64 -6.02
CA TYR A 117 10.65 13.16 -7.11
C TYR A 117 11.58 12.01 -6.72
N ALA A 118 11.62 11.64 -5.44
CA ALA A 118 12.45 10.53 -4.97
C ALA A 118 12.03 9.22 -5.66
N THR A 119 13.01 8.55 -6.27
CA THR A 119 12.75 7.24 -6.89
C THR A 119 12.74 6.13 -5.83
N PRO A 120 12.07 4.99 -6.07
CA PRO A 120 12.09 3.86 -5.13
C PRO A 120 13.50 3.38 -4.77
N GLN A 121 14.42 3.41 -5.74
CA GLN A 121 15.82 3.03 -5.54
C GLN A 121 16.54 4.00 -4.60
N GLU A 122 16.30 5.30 -4.77
CA GLU A 122 16.92 6.31 -3.90
C GLU A 122 16.35 6.27 -2.48
N VAL A 123 15.05 6.04 -2.32
CA VAL A 123 14.43 5.84 -0.99
C VAL A 123 15.03 4.60 -0.33
N THR A 124 15.12 3.48 -1.07
CA THR A 124 15.71 2.23 -0.55
C THR A 124 17.16 2.43 -0.13
N ALA A 125 17.98 3.09 -0.95
CA ALA A 125 19.36 3.39 -0.62
C ALA A 125 19.48 4.29 0.62
N SER A 126 18.62 5.31 0.73
CA SER A 126 18.60 6.22 1.87
C SER A 126 18.19 5.53 3.17
N VAL A 127 17.16 4.67 3.11
CA VAL A 127 16.72 3.86 4.27
C VAL A 127 17.79 2.88 4.68
N ASN A 128 18.42 2.17 3.73
CA ASN A 128 19.50 1.24 4.04
C ASN A 128 20.69 1.96 4.71
N ALA A 129 21.07 3.15 4.21
CA ALA A 129 22.14 3.94 4.81
C ALA A 129 21.79 4.38 6.25
N PHE A 130 20.52 4.72 6.51
CA PHE A 130 20.05 4.99 7.87
C PHE A 130 20.17 3.74 8.76
N VAL A 131 19.68 2.58 8.30
CA VAL A 131 19.73 1.34 9.09
C VAL A 131 21.18 0.93 9.38
N GLU A 132 22.09 1.03 8.41
CA GLU A 132 23.52 0.76 8.60
C GLU A 132 24.18 1.68 9.64
N SER A 133 23.64 2.89 9.83
CA SER A 133 24.12 3.85 10.81
C SER A 133 23.60 3.64 12.23
N LEU A 134 22.60 2.77 12.42
CA LEU A 134 22.02 2.51 13.74
C LEU A 134 22.99 1.73 14.62
N GLU A 135 23.16 2.16 15.86
CA GLU A 135 23.83 1.38 16.90
C GLU A 135 22.84 1.12 18.04
N PRO A 136 22.82 -0.10 18.64
CA PRO A 136 23.66 -1.27 18.37
C PRO A 136 23.18 -2.14 17.18
N PRO A 137 23.99 -3.12 16.70
CA PRO A 137 23.60 -4.01 15.60
C PRO A 137 22.26 -4.73 15.78
N ALA A 138 21.90 -5.08 17.01
CA ALA A 138 20.58 -5.67 17.31
C ALA A 138 19.42 -4.76 16.89
N LEU A 139 19.58 -3.44 16.97
CA LEU A 139 18.60 -2.47 16.52
C LEU A 139 18.47 -2.46 14.99
N GLN A 140 19.58 -2.67 14.27
CA GLN A 140 19.58 -2.83 12.82
C GLN A 140 18.76 -4.05 12.41
N ASP A 141 18.99 -5.19 13.07
CA ASP A 141 18.29 -6.45 12.80
C ASP A 141 16.79 -6.32 13.05
N GLU A 142 16.37 -5.65 14.14
CA GLU A 142 14.96 -5.41 14.44
C GLU A 142 14.29 -4.52 13.39
N VAL A 143 14.93 -3.42 12.99
CA VAL A 143 14.39 -2.52 11.95
C VAL A 143 14.35 -3.23 10.59
N ASN A 144 15.40 -3.96 10.23
CA ASN A 144 15.42 -4.78 9.01
C ASN A 144 14.31 -5.82 9.01
N SER A 145 14.07 -6.51 10.13
CA SER A 145 12.99 -7.49 10.24
C SER A 145 11.61 -6.87 9.99
N ILE A 146 11.37 -5.65 10.49
CA ILE A 146 10.12 -4.91 10.22
C ILE A 146 10.02 -4.51 8.75
N LEU A 147 11.10 -3.99 8.17
CA LEU A 147 11.14 -3.58 6.76
C LEU A 147 10.94 -4.78 5.83
N ASP A 148 11.56 -5.91 6.12
CA ASP A 148 11.44 -7.15 5.35
C ASP A 148 10.04 -7.76 5.50
N SER A 149 9.44 -7.72 6.69
CA SER A 149 8.03 -8.09 6.87
C SER A 149 7.11 -7.25 5.99
N LYS A 150 7.37 -5.92 5.89
CA LYS A 150 6.56 -5.03 5.06
C LYS A 150 6.83 -5.22 3.57
N ARG A 151 8.07 -5.52 3.19
CA ARG A 151 8.42 -5.94 1.84
C ARG A 151 7.66 -7.21 1.49
N CYS A 152 7.63 -8.24 2.35
CA CYS A 152 6.82 -9.43 2.10
C CYS A 152 5.32 -9.11 1.97
N GLU A 153 4.75 -8.28 2.84
CA GLU A 153 3.33 -7.88 2.76
C GLU A 153 2.97 -7.14 1.45
N ASN A 154 3.89 -6.33 0.91
CA ASN A 154 3.64 -5.50 -0.28
C ASN A 154 4.19 -6.10 -1.58
N SER A 155 5.19 -6.98 -1.48
CA SER A 155 5.97 -7.56 -2.58
C SER A 155 5.50 -8.97 -2.89
N MET A 156 4.98 -9.71 -1.91
CA MET A 156 4.58 -11.06 -2.22
C MET A 156 3.12 -11.06 -2.66
N ALA A 157 2.90 -11.58 -3.86
CA ALA A 157 1.59 -12.05 -4.27
C ALA A 157 0.99 -13.09 -3.31
N LEU A 158 1.77 -13.55 -2.32
CA LEU A 158 1.35 -14.37 -1.18
C LEU A 158 1.56 -13.64 0.15
N ASN A 159 0.53 -13.59 1.00
CA ASN A 159 0.66 -13.11 2.37
C ASN A 159 1.37 -14.13 3.29
N TYR A 160 1.75 -13.71 4.49
CA TYR A 160 2.49 -14.56 5.45
C TYR A 160 1.82 -15.92 5.74
N PRO A 161 0.50 -16.01 6.00
CA PRO A 161 -0.18 -17.31 6.12
C PRO A 161 -0.01 -18.22 4.88
N GLN A 162 -0.07 -17.66 3.68
CA GLN A 162 0.11 -18.41 2.44
C GLN A 162 1.55 -18.85 2.24
N LEU A 163 2.54 -18.07 2.68
CA LEU A 163 3.95 -18.47 2.68
C LEU A 163 4.21 -19.64 3.64
N VAL A 164 3.59 -19.62 4.82
CA VAL A 164 3.68 -20.74 5.78
C VAL A 164 3.01 -22.00 5.20
N GLU A 165 1.87 -21.87 4.53
CA GLU A 165 1.22 -22.99 3.83
C GLU A 165 2.12 -23.51 2.68
N ALA A 166 2.76 -22.63 1.92
CA ALA A 166 3.70 -22.99 0.85
C ALA A 166 4.95 -23.71 1.40
N HIS A 167 5.53 -23.27 2.52
CA HIS A 167 6.64 -23.94 3.18
C HIS A 167 6.28 -25.37 3.60
N ASN A 168 5.09 -25.54 4.19
CA ASN A 168 4.57 -26.85 4.58
C ASN A 168 4.27 -27.76 3.37
N ILE A 169 3.94 -27.21 2.21
CA ILE A 169 3.74 -28.02 0.99
C ILE A 169 5.09 -28.40 0.38
N ILE A 170 6.01 -27.45 0.29
CA ILE A 170 7.30 -27.63 -0.38
C ILE A 170 8.22 -28.53 0.44
N HIS A 171 8.21 -28.42 1.78
CA HIS A 171 8.97 -29.25 2.73
C HIS A 171 10.44 -29.50 2.30
N ASP A 172 11.06 -28.50 1.69
CA ASP A 172 12.45 -28.47 1.23
C ASP A 172 12.93 -27.02 1.30
N GLU A 173 13.89 -26.77 2.18
CA GLU A 173 14.34 -25.41 2.50
C GLU A 173 15.02 -24.72 1.32
N VAL A 174 15.75 -25.47 0.49
CA VAL A 174 16.48 -24.92 -0.66
C VAL A 174 15.50 -24.54 -1.78
N VAL A 175 14.50 -25.39 -2.02
CA VAL A 175 13.45 -25.12 -3.01
C VAL A 175 12.54 -23.99 -2.54
N TYR A 176 12.21 -23.96 -1.24
CA TYR A 176 11.40 -22.89 -0.65
C TYR A 176 12.10 -21.54 -0.72
N GLN A 177 13.40 -21.47 -0.40
CA GLN A 177 14.15 -20.23 -0.50
C GLN A 177 14.14 -19.68 -1.93
N ARG A 178 14.36 -20.54 -2.94
CA ARG A 178 14.27 -20.14 -4.35
C ARG A 178 12.87 -19.73 -4.78
N PHE A 179 11.84 -20.31 -4.17
CA PHE A 179 10.45 -19.94 -4.40
C PHE A 179 10.15 -18.53 -3.86
N VAL A 180 10.67 -18.20 -2.67
CA VAL A 180 10.58 -16.87 -2.07
C VAL A 180 11.33 -15.83 -2.93
N GLU A 181 12.58 -16.13 -3.31
CA GLU A 181 13.38 -15.27 -4.20
C GLU A 181 12.67 -15.00 -5.52
N LEU A 182 12.06 -16.02 -6.12
CA LEU A 182 11.31 -15.87 -7.38
C LEU A 182 10.08 -14.98 -7.22
N LEU A 183 9.37 -15.07 -6.09
CA LEU A 183 8.25 -14.18 -5.80
C LEU A 183 8.70 -12.73 -5.64
N GLU A 184 9.83 -12.50 -4.98
CA GLU A 184 10.45 -11.18 -4.83
C GLU A 184 10.90 -10.61 -6.18
N ASP A 185 11.60 -11.41 -7.00
CA ASP A 185 12.04 -11.04 -8.35
C ASP A 185 10.85 -10.66 -9.23
N CYS A 186 9.81 -11.49 -9.24
CA CYS A 186 8.59 -11.24 -10.00
C CYS A 186 7.88 -9.97 -9.56
N ALA A 187 7.90 -9.66 -8.27
CA ALA A 187 7.32 -8.44 -7.73
C ALA A 187 8.12 -7.19 -8.12
N MET A 188 9.46 -7.27 -8.05
CA MET A 188 10.35 -6.20 -8.53
C MET A 188 10.17 -5.95 -10.04
N GLU A 189 9.94 -7.01 -10.82
CA GLU A 189 9.67 -6.92 -12.26
C GLU A 189 8.25 -6.44 -12.59
N GLY A 190 7.33 -6.39 -11.63
CA GLY A 190 5.91 -6.10 -11.88
C GLY A 190 5.22 -7.17 -12.74
N SER A 191 5.64 -8.43 -12.60
CA SER A 191 5.13 -9.57 -13.38
C SER A 191 3.64 -9.81 -13.11
N LEU A 192 2.90 -10.17 -14.16
CA LEU A 192 1.50 -10.56 -14.02
C LEU A 192 1.38 -11.94 -13.35
N TRP A 193 0.35 -12.16 -12.52
CA TRP A 193 0.15 -13.42 -11.79
C TRP A 193 0.25 -14.69 -12.64
N PRO A 194 -0.28 -14.77 -13.88
CA PRO A 194 -0.08 -15.95 -14.74
C PRO A 194 1.39 -16.23 -15.09
N GLN A 195 2.21 -15.19 -15.22
CA GLN A 195 3.65 -15.31 -15.49
C GLN A 195 4.40 -15.79 -14.24
N ILE A 196 3.99 -15.31 -13.07
CA ILE A 196 4.51 -15.75 -11.77
C ILE A 196 4.21 -17.25 -11.58
N ILE A 197 2.98 -17.68 -11.82
CA ILE A 197 2.59 -19.11 -11.77
C ILE A 197 3.44 -19.95 -12.74
N ALA A 198 3.65 -19.47 -13.97
CA ALA A 198 4.45 -20.20 -14.96
C ALA A 198 5.90 -20.40 -14.49
N ARG A 199 6.54 -19.35 -13.93
CA ARG A 199 7.90 -19.45 -13.39
C ARG A 199 7.98 -20.34 -12.15
N ILE A 200 7.01 -20.26 -11.25
CA ILE A 200 6.92 -21.17 -10.10
C ILE A 200 6.75 -22.62 -10.59
N TYR A 201 5.92 -22.85 -11.61
CA TYR A 201 5.75 -24.18 -12.20
C TYR A 201 7.08 -24.72 -12.72
N GLU A 202 7.86 -23.93 -13.46
CA GLU A 202 9.19 -24.33 -13.94
C GLU A 202 10.17 -24.66 -12.80
N LEU A 203 10.20 -23.83 -11.75
CA LEU A 203 11.01 -24.07 -10.55
C LEU A 203 10.63 -25.39 -9.88
N ILE A 204 9.33 -25.64 -9.70
CA ILE A 204 8.81 -26.80 -8.97
C ILE A 204 8.93 -28.06 -9.81
N GLN A 205 8.65 -28.02 -11.11
CA GLN A 205 8.82 -29.18 -12.00
C GLN A 205 10.27 -29.64 -12.09
N SER A 206 11.23 -28.71 -12.06
CA SER A 206 12.64 -29.04 -12.14
C SER A 206 13.22 -29.62 -10.85
N GLN A 207 12.67 -29.29 -9.68
CA GLN A 207 13.24 -29.70 -8.39
C GLN A 207 12.34 -30.65 -7.58
N ARG A 208 11.02 -30.42 -7.52
CA ARG A 208 10.05 -31.23 -6.76
C ARG A 208 8.68 -31.32 -7.47
N PRO A 209 8.55 -32.04 -8.59
CA PRO A 209 7.30 -32.10 -9.35
C PRO A 209 6.11 -32.63 -8.53
N GLN A 210 6.37 -33.48 -7.52
CA GLN A 210 5.33 -34.08 -6.68
C GLN A 210 4.56 -33.09 -5.79
N VAL A 211 5.09 -31.89 -5.51
CA VAL A 211 4.40 -30.91 -4.66
C VAL A 211 3.49 -29.97 -5.46
N TRP A 212 3.56 -30.02 -6.80
CA TRP A 212 2.83 -29.09 -7.67
C TRP A 212 1.32 -29.16 -7.49
N GLU A 213 0.73 -30.34 -7.32
CA GLU A 213 -0.73 -30.45 -7.19
C GLU A 213 -1.24 -29.68 -5.97
N GLN A 214 -0.52 -29.73 -4.84
CA GLN A 214 -0.91 -29.03 -3.62
C GLN A 214 -0.57 -27.54 -3.70
N LEU A 215 0.61 -27.20 -4.20
CA LEU A 215 1.05 -25.81 -4.33
C LEU A 215 0.21 -25.06 -5.37
N GLY A 216 -0.13 -25.69 -6.49
CA GLY A 216 -0.98 -25.13 -7.53
C GLY A 216 -2.39 -24.81 -7.01
N LEU A 217 -2.95 -25.63 -6.12
CA LEU A 217 -4.23 -25.34 -5.47
C LEU A 217 -4.15 -24.13 -4.53
N LEU A 218 -3.03 -23.97 -3.82
CA LEU A 218 -2.78 -22.78 -3.01
C LEU A 218 -2.70 -21.52 -3.90
N LEU A 219 -1.93 -21.57 -4.99
CA LEU A 219 -1.76 -20.45 -5.92
C LEU A 219 -3.07 -20.08 -6.66
N ASP A 220 -3.90 -21.07 -7.03
CA ASP A 220 -5.23 -20.82 -7.60
C ASP A 220 -6.17 -20.17 -6.57
N ARG A 221 -6.11 -20.59 -5.30
CA ARG A 221 -6.88 -19.98 -4.20
C ARG A 221 -6.50 -18.51 -4.02
N VAL A 222 -5.21 -18.20 -4.08
CA VAL A 222 -4.68 -16.83 -4.00
C VAL A 222 -5.23 -16.00 -5.16
N SER A 223 -5.13 -16.49 -6.40
CA SER A 223 -5.66 -15.83 -7.60
C SER A 223 -7.13 -15.41 -7.46
N ARG A 224 -7.94 -16.26 -6.82
CA ARG A 224 -9.38 -16.02 -6.66
C ARG A 224 -9.74 -15.14 -5.46
N THR A 225 -8.80 -14.96 -4.54
CA THR A 225 -9.02 -14.13 -3.35
C THR A 225 -8.79 -12.66 -3.66
N ASP A 226 -7.85 -12.36 -4.57
CA ASP A 226 -7.66 -11.01 -5.14
C ASP A 226 -8.81 -10.56 -6.07
N ASP A 227 -9.57 -11.50 -6.62
CA ASP A 227 -10.77 -11.24 -7.43
C ASP A 227 -12.02 -10.86 -6.63
N LYS A 228 -11.93 -10.71 -5.30
CA LYS A 228 -12.98 -10.03 -4.54
C LYS A 228 -12.69 -8.54 -4.56
N PRO A 229 -13.38 -7.72 -5.38
CA PRO A 229 -13.25 -6.29 -5.28
C PRO A 229 -13.74 -5.88 -3.89
N THR A 230 -12.82 -5.43 -3.04
CA THR A 230 -13.13 -4.34 -2.12
C THR A 230 -13.76 -3.25 -2.99
N ASN A 231 -14.99 -2.85 -2.64
CA ASN A 231 -15.92 -2.09 -3.48
C ASN A 231 -15.40 -0.77 -4.06
N SER A 232 -14.18 -0.34 -3.74
CA SER A 232 -13.50 0.84 -4.26
C SER A 232 -12.93 0.65 -5.68
N ASN A 233 -12.69 -0.59 -6.13
CA ASN A 233 -11.97 -0.83 -7.40
C ASN A 233 -12.88 -1.17 -8.60
N ARG A 234 -14.21 -1.30 -8.42
CA ARG A 234 -15.12 -1.57 -9.54
C ARG A 234 -15.21 -0.37 -10.48
N GLU A 235 -15.16 0.84 -9.95
CA GLU A 235 -15.23 2.07 -10.75
C GLU A 235 -13.91 2.35 -11.47
N GLU A 236 -12.77 2.07 -10.84
CA GLU A 236 -11.44 2.15 -11.48
C GLU A 236 -11.24 1.03 -12.52
N PHE A 237 -11.70 -0.20 -12.26
CA PHE A 237 -11.67 -1.30 -13.23
C PHE A 237 -12.55 -0.99 -14.46
N VAL A 238 -13.74 -0.42 -14.26
CA VAL A 238 -14.60 0.04 -15.35
C VAL A 238 -13.95 1.22 -16.08
N LYS A 239 -13.38 2.20 -15.36
CA LYS A 239 -12.68 3.34 -15.99
C LYS A 239 -11.48 2.88 -16.81
N ARG A 240 -10.67 1.97 -16.29
CA ARG A 240 -9.43 1.49 -16.93
C ARG A 240 -9.69 0.57 -18.13
N ASN A 241 -10.71 -0.28 -18.07
CA ASN A 241 -11.05 -1.17 -19.20
C ASN A 241 -11.98 -0.55 -20.25
N PHE A 242 -12.84 0.42 -19.89
CA PHE A 242 -13.73 1.08 -20.86
C PHE A 242 -13.13 2.34 -21.50
N PHE A 243 -12.23 3.08 -20.82
CA PHE A 243 -11.77 4.38 -21.32
C PHE A 243 -10.39 4.39 -21.99
N ASP A 244 -9.52 3.41 -21.71
CA ASP A 244 -8.24 3.31 -22.41
C ASP A 244 -8.31 2.35 -23.61
N SER A 245 -8.70 2.93 -24.74
CA SER A 245 -8.26 2.57 -26.10
C SER A 245 -8.71 1.25 -26.76
N GLY A 246 -9.75 0.58 -26.24
CA GLY A 246 -10.43 -0.54 -26.96
C GLY A 246 -11.95 -0.50 -26.89
N GLY A 247 -12.52 -0.35 -25.68
CA GLY A 247 -13.98 -0.45 -25.47
C GLY A 247 -14.82 0.67 -26.09
N ARG A 248 -14.26 1.88 -26.30
CA ARG A 248 -14.98 2.98 -26.97
C ARG A 248 -15.27 2.71 -28.45
N GLN A 249 -14.37 2.01 -29.15
CA GLN A 249 -14.57 1.70 -30.57
C GLN A 249 -15.64 0.62 -30.77
N GLU A 250 -15.73 -0.35 -29.85
CA GLU A 250 -16.81 -1.36 -29.89
C GLU A 250 -18.17 -0.74 -29.53
N LEU A 251 -18.22 0.16 -28.54
CA LEU A 251 -19.47 0.84 -28.17
C LEU A 251 -19.98 1.76 -29.29
N ASP A 252 -19.09 2.51 -29.94
CA ASP A 252 -19.46 3.37 -31.08
C ASP A 252 -19.90 2.54 -32.29
N ALA A 253 -19.23 1.40 -32.56
CA ALA A 253 -19.63 0.49 -33.63
C ALA A 253 -20.99 -0.18 -33.39
N ASP A 254 -21.30 -0.54 -32.15
CA ASP A 254 -22.60 -1.13 -31.78
C ASP A 254 -23.72 -0.08 -31.73
N ILE A 255 -23.41 1.17 -31.33
CA ILE A 255 -24.35 2.30 -31.40
C ILE A 255 -24.66 2.66 -32.86
N ASP A 256 -23.66 2.68 -33.73
CA ASP A 256 -23.84 2.95 -35.16
C ASP A 256 -24.57 1.79 -35.86
N ARG A 257 -24.33 0.53 -35.46
CA ARG A 257 -25.07 -0.64 -35.95
C ARG A 257 -26.55 -0.57 -35.54
N ALA A 258 -26.84 -0.29 -34.26
CA ALA A 258 -28.20 -0.16 -33.76
C ALA A 258 -28.95 1.04 -34.39
N ARG A 259 -28.24 2.14 -34.69
CA ARG A 259 -28.82 3.28 -35.41
C ARG A 259 -29.11 2.96 -36.88
N MET A 260 -28.24 2.21 -37.55
CA MET A 260 -28.49 1.78 -38.94
C MET A 260 -29.65 0.80 -39.05
N GLU A 261 -29.78 -0.16 -38.13
CA GLU A 261 -30.90 -1.10 -38.06
C GLU A 261 -32.24 -0.38 -37.83
N HIS A 262 -32.27 0.59 -36.92
CA HIS A 262 -33.47 1.39 -36.65
C HIS A 262 -33.83 2.37 -37.79
N THR A 263 -32.86 2.78 -38.62
CA THR A 263 -33.11 3.69 -39.76
C THR A 263 -33.52 2.94 -41.03
N LEU A 264 -33.14 1.66 -41.15
CA LEU A 264 -33.49 0.78 -42.27
C LEU A 264 -34.78 -0.02 -42.06
N GLY A 265 -35.37 0.03 -40.85
CA GLY A 265 -36.68 -0.53 -40.57
C GLY A 265 -36.74 -2.05 -40.75
N LEU A 266 -35.85 -2.77 -40.08
CA LEU A 266 -36.01 -4.20 -39.75
C LEU A 266 -36.34 -4.34 -38.26
#